data_AF-A0AAY4BAM3-F1
#
_entry.id   AF-A0AAY4BAM3-F1
#
_cell.length_a   1.000
_cell.length_b   1.000
_cell.length_c   1.000
_cell.angle_alpha   90.00
_cell.angle_beta   90.00
_cell.angle_gamma   90.00
#
_symmetry.space_group_name_H-M   'P 1'
#
loop_
_entity.id
_entity.type
_entity.pdbx_description
1 polymer ?
#
loop_
_entity_poly.entity_id
_entity_poly.type
_entity_poly.pdbx_seq_one_letter_code
_entity_poly.pdbx_strand_id
1 'polypeptide(L)'
;MPSKAQEDAVINMKSIQELSKQLGFEWPVLAHELGFTRAEVRQFHATAKEKREQARRMLETWYERAWDKPNKTKLLQDSLERAGRRDLAERLRCLHWGHQKLSRRVELPSAFPFLITIHKTIDNKDALRRINELNRSHT
;
A
#
# COMPACT_ATOMS: atom_id res chain seq x y z
N MET A 1 -13.38 18.62 -13.88
CA MET A 1 -12.03 18.10 -14.19
C MET A 1 -11.52 17.38 -12.95
N PRO A 2 -11.62 16.04 -12.85
CA PRO A 2 -11.00 15.34 -11.73
C PRO A 2 -9.48 15.51 -11.86
N SER A 3 -8.85 16.03 -10.81
CA SER A 3 -7.42 16.26 -10.75
C SER A 3 -6.68 14.94 -10.91
N LYS A 4 -5.56 14.92 -11.67
CA LYS A 4 -4.66 13.77 -11.87
C LYS A 4 -4.28 13.01 -10.58
N ALA A 5 -4.53 13.59 -9.42
CA ALA A 5 -4.38 12.97 -8.10
C ALA A 5 -5.40 11.84 -7.81
N GLN A 6 -6.54 11.80 -8.50
CA GLN A 6 -7.67 10.93 -8.14
C GLN A 6 -7.69 9.58 -8.88
N GLU A 7 -6.96 9.44 -10.00
CA GLU A 7 -6.90 8.18 -10.77
C GLU A 7 -5.77 7.23 -10.33
N ASP A 8 -4.76 7.70 -9.59
CA ASP A 8 -3.57 6.90 -9.21
C ASP A 8 -3.39 6.76 -7.67
N ALA A 9 -4.47 6.99 -6.90
CA ALA A 9 -4.46 7.12 -5.43
C ALA A 9 -4.44 5.79 -4.65
N VAL A 10 -3.68 4.78 -5.07
CA VAL A 10 -3.64 3.49 -4.34
C VAL A 10 -2.37 3.28 -3.53
N ILE A 11 -1.26 3.92 -3.90
CA ILE A 11 -0.02 3.90 -3.12
C ILE A 11 0.29 5.32 -2.60
N ASN A 12 0.36 5.43 -1.28
CA ASN A 12 0.82 6.61 -0.56
C ASN A 12 2.04 6.25 0.32
N MET A 13 2.70 7.27 0.87
CA MET A 13 3.90 7.09 1.71
C MET A 13 3.66 6.16 2.91
N LYS A 14 2.47 6.22 3.52
CA LYS A 14 2.13 5.34 4.65
C LYS A 14 2.04 3.87 4.22
N SER A 15 1.45 3.59 3.06
CA SER A 15 1.42 2.24 2.48
C SER A 15 2.83 1.71 2.22
N ILE A 16 3.73 2.57 1.73
CA ILE A 16 5.15 2.22 1.52
C ILE A 16 5.85 1.83 2.83
N GLN A 17 5.62 2.59 3.89
CA GLN A 17 6.18 2.31 5.22
C GLN A 17 5.59 1.03 5.85
N GLU A 18 4.33 0.70 5.57
CA GLU A 18 3.76 -0.58 6.02
C GLU A 18 4.29 -1.77 5.23
N LEU A 19 4.53 -1.62 3.92
CA LEU A 19 5.16 -2.66 3.09
C LEU A 19 6.60 -2.94 3.54
N SER A 20 7.37 -1.91 3.86
CA SER A 20 8.77 -2.07 4.27
C SER A 20 8.93 -2.87 5.56
N LYS A 21 7.96 -2.79 6.50
CA LYS A 21 7.94 -3.62 7.72
C LYS A 21 7.86 -5.11 7.42
N GLN A 22 7.29 -5.48 6.27
CA GLN A 22 7.10 -6.86 5.84
C GLN A 22 8.24 -7.37 4.95
N LEU A 23 9.12 -6.48 4.47
CA LEU A 23 10.30 -6.83 3.68
C LEU A 23 11.49 -7.14 4.60
N GLY A 24 12.13 -8.28 4.35
CA GLY A 24 13.24 -8.80 5.14
C GLY A 24 14.49 -9.01 4.30
N PHE A 25 14.67 -10.18 3.71
CA PHE A 25 15.88 -10.54 2.96
C PHE A 25 15.72 -10.31 1.45
N GLU A 26 14.49 -10.20 0.98
CA GLU A 26 14.13 -10.05 -0.43
C GLU A 26 14.25 -8.61 -0.96
N TRP A 27 14.41 -7.62 -0.08
CA TRP A 27 14.45 -6.22 -0.48
C TRP A 27 15.54 -5.89 -1.52
N PRO A 28 16.73 -6.53 -1.55
CA PRO A 28 17.73 -6.25 -2.60
C PRO A 28 17.27 -6.73 -3.98
N VAL A 29 16.58 -7.87 -4.05
CA VAL A 29 15.99 -8.39 -5.29
C VAL A 29 14.92 -7.43 -5.78
N LEU A 30 14.04 -6.99 -4.86
CA LEU A 30 13.04 -5.97 -5.16
C LEU A 30 13.68 -4.67 -5.65
N ALA A 31 14.78 -4.22 -5.04
CA ALA A 31 15.47 -3.01 -5.47
C ALA A 31 15.97 -3.12 -6.92
N HIS A 32 16.51 -4.28 -7.31
CA HIS A 32 16.91 -4.52 -8.69
C HIS A 32 15.73 -4.52 -9.66
N GLU A 33 14.60 -5.16 -9.31
CA GLU A 33 13.37 -5.14 -10.11
C GLU A 33 12.75 -3.74 -10.23
N LEU A 34 12.98 -2.87 -9.24
CA LEU A 34 12.56 -1.47 -9.25
C LEU A 34 13.53 -0.56 -10.01
N GLY A 35 14.61 -1.11 -10.56
CA GLY A 35 15.59 -0.41 -11.40
C GLY A 35 16.74 0.25 -10.64
N PHE A 36 16.95 -0.07 -9.36
CA PHE A 36 18.12 0.40 -8.64
C PHE A 36 19.39 -0.33 -9.10
N THR A 37 20.45 0.45 -9.25
CA THR A 37 21.79 -0.06 -9.55
C THR A 37 22.40 -0.75 -8.33
N ARG A 38 23.39 -1.61 -8.57
CA ARG A 38 24.14 -2.27 -7.50
C ARG A 38 24.83 -1.28 -6.54
N ALA A 39 25.22 -0.11 -7.03
CA ALA A 39 25.82 0.93 -6.20
C ALA A 39 24.80 1.52 -5.21
N GLU A 40 23.58 1.81 -5.67
CA GLU A 40 22.50 2.31 -4.81
C GLU A 40 22.07 1.27 -3.79
N VAL A 41 21.99 -0.01 -4.19
CA VAL A 41 21.70 -1.11 -3.24
C VAL A 41 22.76 -1.19 -2.14
N ARG A 42 24.05 -0.99 -2.46
CA ARG A 42 25.11 -0.91 -1.45
C ARG A 42 24.95 0.31 -0.53
N GLN A 43 24.51 1.44 -1.05
CA GLN A 43 24.24 2.62 -0.22
C GLN A 43 23.10 2.34 0.77
N PHE A 44 22.04 1.67 0.34
CA PHE A 44 20.96 1.26 1.24
C PHE A 44 21.45 0.26 2.30
N HIS A 45 22.34 -0.66 1.95
CA HIS A 45 22.98 -1.53 2.94
C HIS A 45 23.79 -0.74 3.99
N ALA A 46 24.44 0.35 3.60
CA ALA A 46 25.25 1.17 4.51
C ALA A 46 24.40 2.07 5.43
N THR A 47 23.16 2.41 5.05
CA THR A 47 22.32 3.33 5.84
C THR A 47 21.88 2.79 7.20
N ALA A 48 21.73 1.48 7.36
CA ALA A 48 21.29 0.88 8.62
C ALA A 48 21.73 -0.57 8.75
N LYS A 49 21.86 -1.07 9.99
CA LYS A 49 22.09 -2.51 10.24
C LYS A 49 20.82 -3.35 10.05
N GLU A 50 19.67 -2.77 10.35
CA GLU A 50 18.38 -3.45 10.25
C GLU A 50 17.88 -3.53 8.81
N LYS A 51 17.55 -4.73 8.34
CA LYS A 51 17.06 -4.95 6.96
C LYS A 51 15.75 -4.24 6.65
N ARG A 52 14.86 -4.15 7.64
CA ARG A 52 13.59 -3.42 7.51
C ARG A 52 13.83 -1.94 7.25
N GLU A 53 14.83 -1.36 7.91
CA GLU A 53 15.19 0.04 7.72
C GLU A 53 15.83 0.26 6.33
N GLN A 54 16.69 -0.66 5.88
CA GLN A 54 17.24 -0.65 4.53
C GLN A 54 16.12 -0.71 3.47
N ALA A 55 15.16 -1.63 3.65
CA ALA A 55 14.01 -1.79 2.77
C ALA A 55 13.10 -0.55 2.77
N ARG A 56 12.90 0.07 3.94
CA ARG A 56 12.14 1.32 4.08
C ARG A 56 12.78 2.43 3.26
N ARG A 57 14.08 2.67 3.47
CA ARG A 57 14.84 3.70 2.76
C ARG A 57 14.78 3.50 1.24
N MET A 58 14.95 2.25 0.78
CA MET A 58 14.87 1.90 -0.64
C MET A 58 13.49 2.19 -1.22
N LEU A 59 12.40 1.77 -0.55
CA LEU A 59 11.05 2.00 -1.05
C LEU A 59 10.62 3.47 -0.98
N GLU A 60 11.04 4.22 0.03
CA GLU A 60 10.82 5.67 0.12
C GLU A 60 11.51 6.38 -1.06
N THR A 61 12.77 6.04 -1.33
CA THR A 61 13.51 6.57 -2.48
C THR A 61 12.83 6.20 -3.81
N TRP A 62 12.32 4.98 -3.93
CA TRP A 62 11.57 4.57 -5.13
C TRP A 62 10.29 5.38 -5.28
N TYR A 63 9.54 5.57 -4.20
CA TYR A 63 8.27 6.30 -4.22
C TYR A 63 8.46 7.75 -4.64
N GLU A 64 9.52 8.41 -4.18
CA GLU A 64 9.89 9.76 -4.61
C GLU A 64 10.23 9.80 -6.11
N ARG A 65 10.98 8.82 -6.63
CA ARG A 65 11.31 8.71 -8.07
C ARG A 65 10.11 8.37 -8.95
N ALA A 66 9.16 7.61 -8.42
CA ALA A 66 7.99 7.14 -9.14
C ALA A 66 6.79 8.10 -9.02
N TRP A 67 6.95 9.25 -8.36
CA TRP A 67 5.87 10.20 -8.10
C TRP A 67 5.13 10.64 -9.39
N ASP A 68 5.88 10.87 -10.46
CA ASP A 68 5.36 11.34 -11.75
C ASP A 68 5.03 10.21 -12.75
N LYS A 69 5.25 8.95 -12.38
CA LYS A 69 5.01 7.81 -13.29
C LYS A 69 3.53 7.40 -13.25
N PRO A 70 2.84 7.33 -14.40
CA PRO A 70 1.50 6.75 -14.45
C PRO A 70 1.57 5.26 -14.10
N ASN A 71 0.58 4.74 -13.38
CA ASN A 71 0.49 3.32 -12.98
C ASN A 71 1.57 2.82 -11.99
N LYS A 72 2.14 3.69 -11.15
CA LYS A 72 3.17 3.31 -10.15
C LYS A 72 2.77 2.12 -9.27
N THR A 73 1.47 1.98 -8.98
CA THR A 73 0.94 0.85 -8.20
C THR A 73 1.16 -0.49 -8.90
N LYS A 74 0.92 -0.56 -10.21
CA LYS A 74 1.14 -1.79 -10.99
C LYS A 74 2.63 -2.12 -11.10
N LEU A 75 3.46 -1.11 -11.30
CA LEU A 75 4.91 -1.30 -11.36
C LEU A 75 5.43 -1.93 -10.05
N LEU A 76 4.98 -1.43 -8.89
CA LEU A 76 5.36 -2.04 -7.62
C LEU A 76 4.81 -3.46 -7.44
N GLN A 77 3.57 -3.72 -7.88
CA GLN A 77 2.97 -5.06 -7.83
C GLN A 77 3.80 -6.06 -8.65
N ASP A 78 4.14 -5.71 -9.89
CA ASP A 78 4.91 -6.57 -10.79
C ASP A 78 6.32 -6.83 -10.22
N SER A 79 7.00 -5.79 -9.72
CA SER A 79 8.31 -5.94 -9.10
C SER A 79 8.26 -6.78 -7.82
N LEU A 80 7.21 -6.68 -7.02
CA LEU A 80 7.00 -7.53 -5.83
C LEU A 80 6.75 -8.99 -6.21
N GLU A 81 5.96 -9.26 -7.26
CA GLU A 81 5.75 -10.61 -7.76
C GLU A 81 7.06 -11.24 -8.26
N ARG A 82 7.86 -10.48 -9.02
CA ARG A 82 9.18 -10.93 -9.50
C ARG A 82 10.19 -11.14 -8.38
N ALA A 83 10.12 -10.33 -7.32
CA ALA A 83 10.93 -10.50 -6.13
C ALA A 83 10.48 -11.69 -5.23
N GLY A 84 9.45 -12.44 -5.63
CA GLY A 84 8.94 -13.59 -4.89
C GLY A 84 7.93 -13.24 -3.79
N ARG A 85 7.50 -11.98 -3.69
CA ARG A 85 6.53 -11.49 -2.70
C ARG A 85 5.14 -11.28 -3.28
N ARG A 86 4.61 -12.39 -3.79
CA ARG A 86 3.25 -12.50 -4.32
C ARG A 86 2.18 -12.16 -3.26
N ASP A 87 2.45 -12.45 -1.99
CA ASP A 87 1.60 -12.06 -0.86
C ASP A 87 1.41 -10.53 -0.77
N LEU A 88 2.50 -9.78 -0.90
CA LEU A 88 2.47 -8.31 -0.87
C LEU A 88 1.86 -7.72 -2.14
N ALA A 89 2.20 -8.28 -3.29
CA ALA A 89 1.62 -7.89 -4.57
C ALA A 89 0.10 -8.07 -4.58
N GLU A 90 -0.40 -9.21 -4.08
CA GLU A 90 -1.82 -9.51 -3.96
C GLU A 90 -2.53 -8.55 -3.00
N ARG A 91 -1.90 -8.25 -1.86
CA ARG A 91 -2.45 -7.28 -0.90
C ARG A 91 -2.61 -5.89 -1.51
N LEU A 92 -1.62 -5.44 -2.29
CA LEU A 92 -1.71 -4.19 -3.06
C LEU A 92 -2.80 -4.26 -4.13
N ARG A 93 -2.97 -5.40 -4.79
CA ARG A 93 -4.03 -5.62 -5.79
C ARG A 93 -5.42 -5.52 -5.17
N CYS A 94 -5.63 -6.13 -4.00
CA CYS A 94 -6.87 -6.05 -3.24
C CYS A 94 -7.21 -4.62 -2.79
N LEU A 95 -6.20 -3.85 -2.36
CA LEU A 95 -6.37 -2.42 -2.03
C LEU A 95 -6.78 -1.61 -3.27
N HIS A 96 -6.17 -1.89 -4.43
CA HIS A 96 -6.52 -1.25 -5.71
C HIS A 96 -7.95 -1.58 -6.16
N TRP A 97 -8.37 -2.84 -5.98
CA TRP A 97 -9.71 -3.30 -6.32
C TRP A 97 -10.79 -2.70 -5.42
N GLY A 98 -10.54 -2.58 -4.12
CA GLY A 98 -11.44 -1.92 -3.17
C GLY A 98 -11.71 -0.46 -3.55
N HIS A 99 -10.67 0.27 -3.96
CA HIS A 99 -10.79 1.64 -4.44
C HIS A 99 -11.60 1.71 -5.74
N GLN A 100 -11.23 0.96 -6.80
CA GLN A 100 -11.92 1.01 -8.09
C GLN A 100 -13.40 0.59 -8.02
N LYS A 101 -13.73 -0.45 -7.24
CA LYS A 101 -15.10 -0.98 -7.17
C LYS A 101 -16.04 -0.06 -6.39
N LEU A 102 -15.53 0.69 -5.42
CA LEU A 102 -16.28 1.69 -4.66
C LEU A 102 -16.43 3.01 -5.45
N SER A 103 -15.38 3.48 -6.14
CA SER A 103 -15.44 4.69 -6.96
C SER A 103 -16.42 4.60 -8.13
N ARG A 104 -16.67 3.40 -8.68
CA ARG A 104 -17.66 3.20 -9.76
C ARG A 104 -19.12 3.21 -9.30
N ARG A 105 -19.38 3.00 -8.00
CA ARG A 105 -20.76 2.92 -7.46
C ARG A 105 -21.16 4.14 -6.65
N VAL A 106 -20.20 4.98 -6.25
CA VAL A 106 -20.47 6.16 -5.41
C VAL A 106 -19.51 7.28 -5.85
N GLU A 107 -20.03 8.43 -6.25
CA GLU A 107 -19.23 9.65 -6.44
C GLU A 107 -18.78 10.15 -5.06
N LEU A 108 -17.67 9.59 -4.57
CA LEU A 108 -17.12 9.94 -3.27
C LEU A 108 -16.36 11.27 -3.39
N PRO A 109 -16.70 12.30 -2.57
CA PRO A 109 -15.93 13.53 -2.48
C PRO A 109 -14.43 13.25 -2.32
N SER A 110 -13.61 14.01 -3.04
CA SER A 110 -12.14 13.93 -3.19
C SER A 110 -11.29 13.74 -1.91
N ALA A 111 -11.90 13.79 -0.72
CA ALA A 111 -11.26 13.64 0.59
C ALA A 111 -11.73 12.39 1.35
N PHE A 112 -11.74 11.20 0.73
CA PHE A 112 -11.81 9.95 1.50
C PHE A 112 -10.39 9.49 1.89
N PRO A 113 -9.93 9.74 3.12
CA PRO A 113 -8.73 9.10 3.60
C PRO A 113 -9.04 7.60 3.74
N PHE A 114 -8.38 6.76 2.95
CA PHE A 114 -8.45 5.30 3.12
C PHE A 114 -7.72 4.90 4.41
N LEU A 115 -8.40 5.16 5.52
CA LEU A 115 -8.31 4.34 6.69
C LEU A 115 -9.16 3.10 6.42
N ILE A 116 -8.54 2.08 5.81
CA ILE A 116 -8.75 0.75 6.37
C ILE A 116 -8.18 0.83 7.79
N THR A 117 -8.99 1.33 8.72
CA THR A 117 -8.75 1.16 10.14
C THR A 117 -9.02 -0.30 10.47
N ILE A 118 -8.12 -1.19 10.07
CA ILE A 118 -8.00 -2.50 10.73
C ILE A 118 -7.05 -2.37 11.95
N HIS A 119 -6.57 -1.17 12.27
CA HIS A 119 -5.80 -0.94 13.49
C HIS A 119 -6.15 0.41 14.12
N LYS A 120 -6.90 0.36 15.24
CA LYS A 120 -7.20 1.46 16.17
C LYS A 120 -8.25 2.49 15.74
N THR A 121 -9.52 2.10 15.66
CA THR A 121 -10.60 2.98 16.15
C THR A 121 -11.75 2.14 16.68
N ILE A 122 -11.88 2.22 18.01
CA ILE A 122 -13.12 2.21 18.79
C ILE A 122 -13.64 0.81 19.16
N ASP A 123 -13.47 0.50 20.45
CA ASP A 123 -14.35 -0.30 21.28
C ASP A 123 -15.81 0.21 21.12
N ASN A 124 -16.43 -0.09 19.97
CA ASN A 124 -17.81 0.29 19.66
C ASN A 124 -18.69 -0.94 19.68
N LYS A 125 -18.60 -1.69 20.80
CA LYS A 125 -19.43 -2.87 21.03
C LYS A 125 -20.92 -2.49 20.96
N ASP A 126 -21.28 -1.28 21.34
CA ASP A 126 -22.66 -0.80 21.34
C ASP A 126 -23.23 -0.53 19.94
N ALA A 127 -22.47 0.08 19.01
CA ALA A 127 -22.96 0.22 17.63
C ALA A 127 -23.09 -1.14 16.92
N LEU A 128 -22.20 -2.09 17.23
CA LEU A 128 -22.28 -3.45 16.69
C LEU A 128 -23.46 -4.26 17.30
N ARG A 129 -23.83 -4.02 18.57
CA ARG A 129 -25.02 -4.64 19.19
C ARG A 129 -26.33 -4.18 18.56
N ARG A 130 -26.50 -2.88 18.31
CA ARG A 130 -27.72 -2.33 17.66
C ARG A 130 -27.98 -2.91 16.28
N ILE A 131 -26.92 -3.17 15.51
CA ILE A 131 -27.04 -3.80 14.19
C ILE A 131 -27.52 -5.24 14.30
N ASN A 132 -27.12 -5.97 15.34
CA ASN A 132 -27.53 -7.36 15.57
C ASN A 132 -28.97 -7.46 16.11
N GLU A 133 -29.43 -6.47 16.88
CA GLU A 133 -30.82 -6.38 17.37
C GLU A 133 -31.82 -6.11 16.24
N LEU A 134 -31.45 -5.28 15.26
CA LEU A 134 -32.26 -5.02 14.05
C LEU A 134 -32.46 -6.26 13.16
N ASN A 135 -31.59 -7.27 13.29
CA ASN A 135 -31.68 -8.50 12.52
C ASN A 135 -32.62 -9.54 13.16
N ARG A 136 -33.02 -9.36 14.44
CA ARG A 136 -33.97 -10.22 15.15
C ARG A 136 -35.43 -9.80 15.01
N SER A 137 -35.70 -8.59 14.51
CA SER A 137 -37.07 -8.10 14.29
C SER A 137 -37.63 -8.42 12.90
N HIS A 138 -36.88 -9.16 12.06
CA HIS A 138 -37.28 -9.58 10.71
C HIS A 138 -37.27 -11.11 10.53
N THR A 139 -37.72 -11.83 11.57
CA THR A 139 -38.15 -13.24 11.53
C THR A 139 -39.42 -13.37 12.33
#